data_AF-A0A944C2J2-F1
#
_entry.id   AF-A0A944C2J2-F1
#
_cell.length_a   1.000
_cell.length_b   1.000
_cell.length_c   1.000
_cell.angle_alpha   90.00
_cell.angle_beta   90.00
_cell.angle_gamma   90.00
#
_symmetry.space_group_name_H-M   'P 1'
#
loop_
_entity.id
_entity.type
_entity.pdbx_description
1 polymer ?
#
loop_
_entity_poly.entity_id
_entity_poly.type
_entity_poly.pdbx_seq_one_letter_code
_entity_poly.pdbx_strand_id
1 'polypeptide(L)'
;LFFTTLWTHVSPQSEMEVQQSMVDCYRIRHGHRFLLAHDYAKLHKLCVDWLTRALAESTAQKKVVVSHHCPVMVEDPIYESNGLSEAFVVPMEGYIENSDIDHWVFGHTHYNGANGMKVGKCTMHTNQVGYVKDGICKGFNPAAMFEV
;
A
#
# COMPACT_ATOMS: atom_id res chain seq x y z
N LEU A 1 -0.58 -16.97 1.57
CA LEU A 1 -0.86 -15.55 1.88
C LEU A 1 0.47 -14.89 2.23
N PHE A 2 0.70 -13.67 1.75
CA PHE A 2 1.92 -12.91 2.02
C PHE A 2 1.53 -11.55 2.61
N PHE A 3 2.05 -11.21 3.79
CA PHE A 3 1.70 -9.99 4.49
C PHE A 3 2.92 -9.08 4.60
N THR A 4 2.77 -7.83 4.20
CA THR A 4 3.82 -6.81 4.31
C THR A 4 3.18 -5.46 4.59
N THR A 5 3.82 -4.58 5.36
CA THR A 5 3.31 -3.20 5.46
C THR A 5 3.42 -2.47 4.11
N LEU A 6 4.38 -2.91 3.27
CA LEU A 6 4.76 -2.26 2.03
C LEU A 6 5.03 -0.77 2.23
N TRP A 7 5.92 -0.42 3.17
CA TRP A 7 6.32 0.99 3.32
C TRP A 7 6.73 1.57 1.97
N THR A 8 6.39 2.83 1.75
CA THR A 8 6.70 3.55 0.51
C THR A 8 8.13 4.07 0.48
N HIS A 9 8.62 4.40 -0.70
CA HIS A 9 9.84 5.16 -0.89
C HIS A 9 9.49 6.64 -1.06
N VAL A 10 9.87 7.46 -0.07
CA VAL A 10 9.68 8.91 -0.11
C VAL A 10 10.94 9.55 -0.67
N SER A 11 10.79 10.39 -1.69
CA SER A 11 11.89 11.17 -2.26
C SER A 11 12.43 12.20 -1.25
N PRO A 12 13.70 12.59 -1.34
CA PRO A 12 14.24 13.66 -0.50
C PRO A 12 13.45 14.97 -0.60
N GLN A 13 12.80 15.22 -1.73
CA GLN A 13 11.98 16.40 -1.97
C GLN A 13 10.68 16.38 -1.16
N SER A 14 10.05 15.21 -1.04
CA SER A 14 8.79 15.03 -0.30
C SER A 14 8.99 14.72 1.19
N GLU A 15 10.22 14.38 1.62
CA GLU A 15 10.50 13.93 2.99
C GLU A 15 9.99 14.89 4.08
N MET A 16 10.24 16.19 3.93
CA MET A 16 9.80 17.19 4.91
C MET A 16 8.28 17.26 5.00
N GLU A 17 7.59 17.24 3.87
CA GLU A 17 6.13 17.33 3.80
C GLU A 17 5.49 16.07 4.39
N VAL A 18 6.03 14.89 4.07
CA VAL A 18 5.62 13.61 4.65
C VAL A 18 5.86 13.58 6.16
N GLN A 19 7.04 13.99 6.63
CA GLN A 19 7.37 14.06 8.05
C GLN A 19 6.40 14.94 8.83
N GLN A 20 5.94 16.03 8.21
CA GLN A 20 5.02 16.99 8.82
C GLN A 20 3.56 16.53 8.77
N SER A 21 3.17 15.82 7.72
CA SER A 21 1.76 15.52 7.43
C SER A 21 1.32 14.12 7.85
N MET A 22 2.22 13.13 7.87
CA MET A 22 1.87 11.75 8.16
C MET A 22 1.80 11.48 9.65
N VAL A 23 0.64 11.03 10.11
CA VAL A 23 0.38 10.64 11.51
C VAL A 23 1.35 9.56 11.99
N ASP A 24 1.81 8.70 11.07
CA ASP A 24 2.84 7.68 11.29
C ASP A 24 4.08 8.25 12.01
N CYS A 25 4.54 9.42 11.56
CA CYS A 25 5.73 10.08 12.09
C CYS A 25 5.54 10.64 13.52
N TYR A 26 4.30 10.70 14.00
CA TYR A 26 3.94 11.20 15.33
C TYR A 26 3.42 10.11 16.27
N ARG A 27 2.98 8.97 15.73
CA ARG A 27 2.32 7.91 16.51
C ARG A 27 3.03 6.57 16.48
N ILE A 28 3.82 6.29 15.44
CA ILE A 28 4.57 5.03 15.35
C ILE A 28 5.92 5.21 16.04
N ARG A 29 6.26 4.27 16.92
CA ARG A 29 7.58 4.19 17.57
C ARG A 29 8.51 3.32 16.75
N HIS A 30 9.74 3.78 16.55
CA HIS A 30 10.83 3.02 15.94
C HIS A 30 12.00 2.97 16.93
N GLY A 31 12.08 1.88 17.69
CA GLY A 31 12.96 1.78 18.86
C GLY A 31 12.60 2.83 19.92
N HIS A 32 13.57 3.65 20.33
CA HIS A 32 13.39 4.66 21.38
C HIS A 32 12.89 6.02 20.88
N ARG A 33 12.72 6.20 19.55
CA ARG A 33 12.24 7.44 18.93
C ARG A 33 10.94 7.21 18.15
N PHE A 34 10.33 8.29 17.67
CA PHE A 34 9.27 8.18 16.67
C PHE A 34 9.85 7.75 15.31
N LEU A 35 9.02 7.12 14.50
CA LEU A 35 9.33 6.85 13.10
C LEU A 35 9.57 8.19 12.38
N LEU A 36 10.56 8.24 11.51
CA LEU A 36 10.86 9.42 10.71
C LEU A 36 10.63 9.10 9.24
N ALA A 37 10.27 10.10 8.44
CA ALA A 37 10.02 9.91 7.00
C ALA A 37 11.25 9.31 6.29
N HIS A 38 12.47 9.70 6.68
CA HIS A 38 13.70 9.11 6.14
C HIS A 38 13.83 7.59 6.40
N ASP A 39 13.15 7.03 7.41
CA ASP A 39 13.18 5.58 7.67
C ASP A 39 12.41 4.79 6.61
N TYR A 40 11.46 5.44 5.92
CA TYR A 40 10.55 4.80 4.98
C TYR A 40 11.31 4.10 3.87
N ALA A 41 12.34 4.72 3.29
CA ALA A 41 13.14 4.11 2.24
C ALA A 41 13.81 2.79 2.68
N LYS A 42 14.33 2.74 3.92
CA LYS A 42 14.93 1.52 4.47
C LYS A 42 13.87 0.45 4.71
N LEU A 43 12.72 0.83 5.27
CA LEU A 43 11.61 -0.08 5.53
C LEU A 43 10.99 -0.61 4.23
N HIS A 44 10.85 0.25 3.22
CA HIS A 44 10.42 -0.10 1.87
C HIS A 44 11.30 -1.20 1.29
N LYS A 45 12.63 -1.00 1.33
CA LYS A 45 13.58 -2.00 0.84
C LYS A 45 13.40 -3.34 1.57
N LEU A 46 13.27 -3.31 2.90
CA LEU A 46 13.04 -4.53 3.69
C LEU A 46 11.74 -5.24 3.30
N CYS A 47 10.66 -4.48 3.08
CA CYS A 47 9.37 -5.01 2.63
C CYS A 47 9.48 -5.69 1.25
N VAL A 48 10.09 -5.02 0.27
CA VAL A 48 10.21 -5.53 -1.11
C VAL A 48 11.18 -6.70 -1.20
N ASP A 49 12.32 -6.64 -0.51
CA ASP A 49 13.29 -7.74 -0.44
C ASP A 49 12.66 -9.00 0.17
N TRP A 50 11.91 -8.84 1.27
CA TRP A 50 11.21 -9.95 1.90
C TRP A 50 10.13 -10.52 0.99
N LEU A 51 9.28 -9.67 0.41
CA LEU A 51 8.17 -10.11 -0.45
C LEU A 51 8.70 -10.88 -1.66
N THR A 52 9.75 -10.37 -2.29
CA THR A 52 10.40 -11.00 -3.46
C THR A 52 10.94 -12.38 -3.12
N ARG A 53 11.66 -12.53 -2.01
CA ARG A 53 12.17 -13.85 -1.58
C ARG A 53 11.02 -14.79 -1.23
N ALA A 54 10.03 -14.33 -0.46
CA ALA A 54 8.90 -15.16 -0.04
C ALA A 54 8.08 -15.68 -1.23
N LEU A 55 7.85 -14.83 -2.25
CA LEU A 55 7.15 -15.23 -3.47
C LEU A 55 7.93 -16.24 -4.31
N ALA A 56 9.26 -16.09 -4.38
CA ALA A 56 10.15 -16.99 -5.11
C ALA A 56 10.28 -18.37 -4.43
N GLU A 57 10.31 -18.40 -3.09
CA GLU A 57 10.40 -19.64 -2.30
C GLU A 57 9.06 -20.40 -2.24
N SER A 58 7.94 -19.75 -2.57
CA SER A 58 6.61 -20.33 -2.45
C SER A 58 6.22 -21.22 -3.63
N THR A 59 5.81 -22.45 -3.32
CA THR A 59 5.22 -23.43 -4.25
C THR A 59 3.69 -23.39 -4.31
N ALA A 60 3.06 -22.38 -3.69
CA ALA A 60 1.60 -22.26 -3.68
C ALA A 60 1.06 -22.02 -5.10
N GLN A 61 -0.01 -22.74 -5.46
CA GLN A 61 -0.71 -22.56 -6.74
C GLN A 61 -1.45 -21.22 -6.84
N LYS A 62 -1.85 -20.67 -5.69
CA LYS A 62 -2.52 -19.38 -5.58
C LYS A 62 -1.80 -18.48 -4.59
N LYS A 63 -1.43 -17.28 -5.05
CA LYS A 63 -0.66 -16.30 -4.27
C LYS A 63 -1.45 -15.03 -4.07
N VAL A 64 -1.77 -14.76 -2.80
CA VAL A 64 -2.45 -13.54 -2.36
C VAL A 64 -1.50 -12.72 -1.51
N VAL A 65 -1.25 -11.48 -1.93
CA VAL A 65 -0.50 -10.48 -1.16
C VAL A 65 -1.49 -9.56 -0.45
N VAL A 66 -1.16 -9.18 0.77
CA VAL A 66 -1.89 -8.20 1.57
C VAL A 66 -0.90 -7.15 2.04
N SER A 67 -1.16 -5.90 1.69
CA SER A 67 -0.35 -4.75 2.12
C SER A 67 -1.17 -3.65 2.80
N HIS A 68 -0.48 -2.80 3.56
CA HIS A 68 -1.11 -1.57 4.04
C HIS A 68 -1.11 -0.51 2.92
N HIS A 69 0.06 -0.16 2.40
CA HIS A 69 0.17 0.84 1.33
C HIS A 69 -0.28 0.29 -0.03
N CYS A 70 -0.68 1.20 -0.91
CA CYS A 70 -1.19 0.89 -2.24
C CYS A 70 -0.04 0.57 -3.20
N PRO A 71 -0.03 -0.59 -3.88
CA PRO A 71 1.08 -1.02 -4.73
C PRO A 71 0.96 -0.55 -6.21
N VAL A 72 -0.04 0.28 -6.50
CA VAL A 72 -0.38 0.77 -7.84
C VAL A 72 -0.75 2.23 -7.79
N MET A 73 -0.44 2.96 -8.84
CA MET A 73 -0.91 4.32 -9.06
C MET A 73 -2.43 4.31 -9.19
N VAL A 74 -3.07 5.13 -8.36
CA VAL A 74 -4.51 5.35 -8.39
C VAL A 74 -4.77 6.83 -8.62
N GLU A 75 -5.61 7.14 -9.60
CA GLU A 75 -6.13 8.49 -9.83
C GLU A 75 -7.20 8.75 -8.77
N ASP A 76 -6.76 9.13 -7.58
CA ASP A 76 -7.63 9.69 -6.54
C ASP A 76 -7.58 11.21 -6.62
N PRO A 77 -8.72 11.88 -6.88
CA PRO A 77 -8.81 13.34 -6.90
C PRO A 77 -8.28 14.03 -5.64
N ILE A 78 -8.24 13.34 -4.49
CA ILE A 78 -7.73 13.89 -3.23
C ILE A 78 -6.20 13.98 -3.25
N TYR A 79 -5.50 12.96 -3.74
CA TYR A 79 -4.02 12.89 -3.70
C TYR A 79 -3.34 13.66 -4.83
N GLU A 80 -3.99 13.79 -6.00
CA GLU A 80 -3.46 14.62 -7.10
C GLU A 80 -3.25 16.08 -6.70
N SER A 81 -4.01 16.56 -5.71
CA SER A 81 -4.05 17.97 -5.32
C SER A 81 -3.04 18.38 -4.25
N ASN A 82 -2.46 17.43 -3.50
CA ASN A 82 -1.77 17.73 -2.23
C ASN A 82 -0.29 17.33 -2.16
N GLY A 83 0.32 16.80 -3.24
CA GLY A 83 1.75 16.49 -3.28
C GLY A 83 2.21 15.32 -2.40
N LEU A 84 1.29 14.67 -1.68
CA LEU A 84 1.60 13.61 -0.71
C LEU A 84 1.47 12.19 -1.27
N SER A 85 1.25 12.01 -2.56
CA SER A 85 1.04 10.69 -3.19
C SER A 85 2.15 9.69 -2.84
N GLU A 86 3.40 10.15 -2.73
CA GLU A 86 4.55 9.30 -2.34
C GLU A 86 4.42 8.72 -0.93
N ALA A 87 3.61 9.31 -0.04
CA ALA A 87 3.36 8.76 1.29
C ALA A 87 2.40 7.56 1.27
N PHE A 88 1.60 7.41 0.19
CA PHE A 88 0.51 6.43 0.14
C PHE A 88 0.72 5.30 -0.87
N VAL A 89 1.37 5.63 -2.00
CA VAL A 89 1.46 4.77 -3.17
C VAL A 89 2.90 4.32 -3.42
N VAL A 90 3.04 3.04 -3.74
CA VAL A 90 4.29 2.38 -4.10
C VAL A 90 4.12 1.84 -5.53
N PRO A 91 4.58 2.56 -6.58
CA PRO A 91 4.31 2.19 -7.97
C PRO A 91 5.08 0.91 -8.37
N MET A 92 4.46 -0.24 -8.14
CA MET A 92 5.03 -1.58 -8.33
C MET A 92 4.34 -2.34 -9.46
N GLU A 93 3.65 -1.67 -10.38
CA GLU A 93 2.90 -2.29 -11.48
C GLU A 93 3.79 -3.25 -12.27
N GLY A 94 4.96 -2.80 -12.70
CA GLY A 94 5.91 -3.65 -13.43
C GLY A 94 6.41 -4.85 -12.60
N TYR A 95 6.54 -4.72 -11.28
CA TYR A 95 6.86 -5.86 -10.41
C TYR A 95 5.71 -6.85 -10.35
N ILE A 96 4.48 -6.36 -10.20
CA ILE A 96 3.26 -7.19 -10.13
C ILE A 96 3.07 -7.94 -11.44
N GLU A 97 3.17 -7.26 -12.58
CA GLU A 97 3.02 -7.85 -13.91
C GLU A 97 3.99 -9.00 -14.17
N ASN A 98 5.22 -8.87 -13.66
CA ASN A 98 6.28 -9.88 -13.80
C ASN A 98 6.29 -10.92 -12.67
N SER A 99 5.28 -10.91 -11.79
CA SER A 99 5.18 -11.82 -10.65
C SER A 99 4.04 -12.84 -10.82
N ASP A 100 4.09 -13.90 -10.02
CA ASP A 100 3.08 -14.97 -10.01
C ASP A 100 1.95 -14.69 -9.00
N ILE A 101 1.59 -13.42 -8.81
CA ILE A 101 0.55 -13.01 -7.83
C ILE A 101 -0.83 -13.04 -8.49
N ASP A 102 -1.79 -13.73 -7.85
CA ASP A 102 -3.19 -13.79 -8.31
C ASP A 102 -4.03 -12.63 -7.78
N HIS A 103 -3.80 -12.25 -6.52
CA HIS A 103 -4.59 -11.23 -5.83
C HIS A 103 -3.73 -10.34 -4.96
N TRP A 104 -4.05 -9.05 -4.91
CA TRP A 104 -3.41 -8.10 -4.01
C TRP A 104 -4.45 -7.27 -3.27
N VAL A 105 -4.49 -7.39 -1.94
CA VAL A 105 -5.34 -6.58 -1.07
C VAL A 105 -4.53 -5.41 -0.51
N PHE A 106 -5.03 -4.18 -0.61
CA PHE A 106 -4.34 -3.01 -0.07
C PHE A 106 -5.30 -1.98 0.56
N GLY A 107 -4.73 -1.00 1.26
CA GLY A 107 -5.47 0.11 1.84
C GLY A 107 -4.67 1.42 1.85
N HIS A 108 -4.69 2.09 3.01
CA HIS A 108 -4.01 3.35 3.33
C HIS A 108 -4.47 4.60 2.55
N THR A 109 -4.88 4.45 1.29
CA THR A 109 -5.37 5.55 0.42
C THR A 109 -6.77 6.04 0.76
N HIS A 110 -7.51 5.36 1.62
CA HIS A 110 -8.92 5.67 1.90
C HIS A 110 -9.76 5.85 0.61
N TYR A 111 -9.41 5.09 -0.43
CA TYR A 111 -10.01 5.15 -1.75
C TYR A 111 -10.26 3.74 -2.30
N ASN A 112 -11.51 3.47 -2.68
CA ASN A 112 -11.92 2.14 -3.13
C ASN A 112 -12.04 1.99 -4.66
N GLY A 113 -11.75 3.03 -5.44
CA GLY A 113 -11.99 3.03 -6.89
C GLY A 113 -11.13 2.04 -7.68
N ALA A 114 -10.03 1.55 -7.10
CA ALA A 114 -9.18 0.53 -7.69
C ALA A 114 -9.59 -0.92 -7.37
N ASN A 115 -10.71 -1.13 -6.64
CA ASN A 115 -11.19 -2.48 -6.36
C ASN A 115 -11.62 -3.19 -7.65
N GLY A 116 -11.09 -4.39 -7.89
CA GLY A 116 -11.32 -5.16 -9.13
C GLY A 116 -10.39 -4.79 -10.30
N MET A 117 -9.52 -3.77 -10.15
CA MET A 117 -8.51 -3.43 -11.15
C MET A 117 -7.60 -4.63 -11.45
N LYS A 118 -7.14 -4.75 -12.69
CA LYS A 118 -6.18 -5.77 -13.13
C LYS A 118 -4.82 -5.15 -13.39
N VAL A 119 -3.77 -5.76 -12.86
CA VAL A 119 -2.37 -5.49 -13.21
C VAL A 119 -1.75 -6.81 -13.66
N GLY A 120 -1.53 -6.93 -14.98
CA GLY A 120 -1.31 -8.23 -15.60
C GLY A 120 -2.45 -9.20 -15.27
N LYS A 121 -2.11 -10.34 -14.65
CA LYS A 121 -3.11 -11.32 -14.18
C LYS A 121 -3.67 -11.03 -12.78
N CYS A 122 -2.97 -10.22 -11.99
CA CYS A 122 -3.29 -9.96 -10.59
C CYS A 122 -4.57 -9.11 -10.47
N THR A 123 -5.52 -9.54 -9.64
CA THR A 123 -6.68 -8.71 -9.25
C THR A 123 -6.36 -7.91 -8.01
N MET A 124 -6.50 -6.59 -8.12
CA MET A 124 -6.46 -5.65 -7.02
C MET A 124 -7.75 -5.66 -6.21
N HIS A 125 -7.63 -5.62 -4.89
CA HIS A 125 -8.75 -5.58 -3.96
C HIS A 125 -8.54 -4.48 -2.93
N THR A 126 -9.57 -3.69 -2.68
CA THR A 126 -9.55 -2.69 -1.61
C THR A 126 -10.97 -2.41 -1.11
N ASN A 127 -11.11 -2.23 0.20
CA ASN A 127 -12.40 -2.04 0.87
C ASN A 127 -12.20 -1.25 2.17
N GLN A 128 -11.85 0.01 2.02
CA GLN A 128 -11.42 0.91 3.08
C GLN A 128 -12.62 1.67 3.63
N VAL A 129 -12.73 1.73 4.97
CA VAL A 129 -13.73 2.56 5.66
C VAL A 129 -13.39 4.05 5.53
N GLY A 130 -12.09 4.38 5.54
CA GLY A 130 -11.61 5.74 5.68
C GLY A 130 -11.85 6.30 7.08
N TYR A 131 -11.78 7.63 7.21
CA TYR A 131 -12.10 8.31 8.46
C TYR A 131 -13.61 8.48 8.59
N VAL A 132 -14.25 7.76 9.52
CA VAL A 132 -15.71 7.81 9.73
C VAL A 132 -16.23 9.24 9.96
N LYS A 133 -15.44 10.09 10.63
CA LYS A 133 -15.76 11.51 10.88
C LYS A 133 -15.90 12.35 9.60
N ASP A 134 -15.23 11.94 8.52
CA ASP A 134 -15.22 12.62 7.22
C ASP A 134 -16.25 11.99 6.26
N GLY A 135 -17.04 11.03 6.75
CA GLY A 135 -17.93 10.16 5.98
C GLY A 135 -17.26 8.84 5.63
N ILE A 136 -18.05 7.75 5.60
CA ILE A 136 -17.57 6.44 5.16
C ILE A 136 -17.13 6.56 3.70
N CYS A 137 -15.94 6.05 3.39
CA CYS A 137 -15.41 6.04 2.02
C CYS A 137 -16.39 5.38 1.05
N LYS A 138 -16.61 6.04 -0.09
CA LYS A 138 -17.50 5.54 -1.15
C LYS A 138 -17.06 4.14 -1.59
N GLY A 139 -18.02 3.23 -1.72
CA GLY A 139 -17.78 1.85 -2.14
C GLY A 139 -17.37 0.90 -1.01
N PHE A 140 -17.23 1.38 0.24
CA PHE A 140 -17.04 0.48 1.39
C PHE A 140 -18.23 -0.48 1.52
N ASN A 141 -17.93 -1.76 1.70
CA ASN A 141 -18.89 -2.83 1.92
C ASN A 141 -18.47 -3.66 3.16
N PRO A 142 -19.24 -3.64 4.25
CA PRO A 142 -18.91 -4.40 5.47
C PRO A 142 -18.99 -5.93 5.29
N ALA A 143 -19.61 -6.40 4.21
CA ALA A 143 -19.73 -7.81 3.84
C ALA A 143 -18.83 -8.18 2.64
N ALA A 144 -17.82 -7.36 2.31
CA ALA A 144 -16.93 -7.66 1.19
C ALA A 144 -16.18 -8.98 1.40
N MET A 145 -16.20 -9.82 0.37
CA MET A 145 -15.47 -11.08 0.31
C MET A 145 -15.03 -11.37 -1.13
N PHE A 146 -13.96 -12.14 -1.27
CA PHE A 146 -13.53 -12.68 -2.56
C PHE A 146 -13.02 -14.12 -2.36
N GLU A 147 -13.08 -14.92 -3.42
CA GLU A 147 -12.64 -16.31 -3.43
C GLU A 147 -11.30 -16.44 -4.18
N VAL A 148 -10.54 -17.48 -3.83
CA VAL A 148 -9.16 -17.72 -4.30
C VAL A 148 -9.05 -19.14 -4.86
#